data_AF-A0A7K4KUZ2-F1
#
_entry.id   AF-A0A7K4KUZ2-F1
#
_cell.length_a   1.000
_cell.length_b   1.000
_cell.length_c   1.000
_cell.angle_alpha   90.00
_cell.angle_beta   90.00
_cell.angle_gamma   90.00
#
_symmetry.space_group_name_H-M   'P 1'
#
loop_
_entity.id
_entity.type
_entity.pdbx_description
1 polymer ?
#
loop_
_entity_poly.entity_id
_entity_poly.type
_entity_poly.pdbx_seq_one_letter_code
_entity_poly.pdbx_strand_id
1 'polypeptide(L)'
;AMEKSYMSVFLLLVALSCALAKEPPKKETKGPKETKDPKPKLPQTLSRGWGDNLIWTQTYEEALFRSKTSNKPVMIIHHLDDCPHSQGKRSAQKSIACSASARVYETTDKNLSPDGQYVPRILFIDPSLTVRADITGRYSNRLYAYEPSDTALLLSNMQKALNTLKTEL
;
A
#
# COMPACT_ATOMS: atom_id res chain seq x y z
N ALA A 1 42.79 -11.50 -45.95
CA ALA A 1 43.66 -11.71 -44.77
C ALA A 1 43.18 -10.98 -43.49
N MET A 2 42.12 -10.17 -43.53
CA MET A 2 41.71 -9.31 -42.40
C MET A 2 40.77 -10.01 -41.39
N GLU A 3 39.97 -10.99 -41.83
CA GLU A 3 38.92 -11.63 -41.02
C GLU A 3 39.46 -12.50 -39.88
N LYS A 4 40.61 -13.17 -40.11
CA LYS A 4 41.27 -14.02 -39.11
C LYS A 4 41.91 -13.20 -37.97
N SER A 5 42.25 -11.94 -38.24
CA SER A 5 42.85 -11.04 -37.24
C SER A 5 41.78 -10.55 -36.25
N TYR A 6 40.59 -10.18 -36.73
CA TYR A 6 39.48 -9.74 -35.87
C TYR A 6 38.96 -10.85 -34.95
N MET A 7 38.88 -12.09 -35.43
CA MET A 7 38.45 -13.21 -34.59
C MET A 7 39.46 -13.55 -33.49
N SER A 8 40.76 -13.40 -33.76
CA SER A 8 41.81 -13.58 -32.75
C SER A 8 41.77 -12.50 -31.67
N VAL A 9 41.57 -11.23 -32.07
CA VAL A 9 41.44 -10.10 -31.14
C VAL A 9 40.15 -10.20 -30.32
N PHE A 10 39.04 -10.64 -30.91
CA PHE A 10 37.79 -10.87 -30.18
C PHE A 10 37.91 -12.02 -29.16
N LEU A 11 38.56 -13.13 -29.51
CA LEU A 11 38.80 -14.23 -28.58
C LEU A 11 39.67 -13.80 -27.39
N LEU A 12 40.69 -12.97 -27.64
CA LEU A 12 41.51 -12.39 -26.57
C LEU A 12 40.72 -11.45 -25.66
N LEU A 13 39.83 -10.62 -26.22
CA LEU A 13 38.94 -9.74 -25.44
C LEU A 13 37.94 -10.52 -24.57
N VAL A 14 37.35 -11.59 -25.11
CA VAL A 14 36.45 -12.46 -24.33
C VAL A 14 37.22 -13.18 -23.22
N ALA A 15 38.40 -13.72 -23.51
CA ALA A 15 39.24 -14.38 -22.50
C ALA A 15 39.67 -13.42 -21.36
N LEU A 16 40.02 -12.16 -21.69
CA LEU A 16 40.34 -11.15 -20.67
C LEU A 16 39.14 -10.79 -19.80
N SER A 17 37.93 -10.71 -20.39
CA SER A 17 36.70 -10.43 -19.65
C SER A 17 36.28 -11.58 -18.72
N CYS A 18 36.58 -12.84 -19.08
CA CYS A 18 36.33 -14.00 -18.22
C CYS A 18 37.35 -14.13 -17.07
N ALA A 19 38.58 -13.64 -17.24
CA ALA A 19 39.62 -13.70 -16.21
C ALA A 19 39.40 -12.70 -15.06
N LEU A 20 38.74 -11.56 -15.33
CA LEU A 20 38.43 -10.54 -14.30
C LEU A 20 37.23 -10.90 -13.41
N ALA A 21 36.50 -11.98 -13.70
CA ALA A 21 35.32 -12.41 -12.94
C ALA A 21 35.64 -13.38 -11.78
N LYS A 22 36.91 -13.54 -11.38
CA LYS A 22 37.32 -14.53 -10.37
C LYS A 22 37.74 -13.87 -9.06
N GLU A 23 36.75 -13.58 -8.20
CA GLU A 23 36.99 -13.34 -6.77
C GLU A 23 37.24 -14.66 -6.01
N PRO A 24 38.06 -14.65 -4.93
CA PRO A 24 38.41 -15.84 -4.15
C PRO A 24 37.26 -16.34 -3.24
N PRO A 25 37.25 -17.62 -2.85
CA PRO A 25 36.13 -18.23 -2.14
C PRO A 25 36.13 -17.86 -0.64
N LYS A 26 35.09 -17.16 -0.18
CA LYS A 26 34.76 -17.09 1.25
C LYS A 26 33.84 -18.26 1.63
N LYS A 27 34.35 -19.12 2.51
CA LYS A 27 33.57 -20.11 3.29
C LYS A 27 32.51 -19.40 4.11
N GLU A 28 31.24 -19.71 3.93
CA GLU A 28 30.24 -19.58 5.00
C GLU A 28 29.22 -20.72 4.98
N THR A 29 28.94 -21.17 6.20
CA THR A 29 28.08 -22.27 6.61
C THR A 29 26.69 -21.73 6.96
N LYS A 30 25.65 -22.56 6.71
CA LYS A 30 24.26 -22.54 7.25
C LYS A 30 23.20 -21.62 6.61
N GLY A 31 22.19 -22.30 6.02
CA GLY A 31 20.76 -21.99 6.22
C GLY A 31 20.04 -21.25 5.07
N PRO A 32 18.85 -21.71 4.62
CA PRO A 32 18.20 -21.18 3.42
C PRO A 32 17.56 -19.81 3.69
N LYS A 33 18.07 -18.77 3.02
CA LYS A 33 17.42 -17.46 2.91
C LYS A 33 16.42 -17.50 1.76
N GLU A 34 15.12 -17.51 2.10
CA GLU A 34 14.06 -17.12 1.19
C GLU A 34 14.36 -15.71 0.63
N THR A 35 14.43 -15.61 -0.69
CA THR A 35 14.46 -14.37 -1.45
C THR A 35 13.16 -13.61 -1.22
N LYS A 36 13.18 -12.63 -0.32
CA LYS A 36 12.15 -11.60 -0.21
C LYS A 36 12.75 -10.30 -0.73
N ASP A 37 12.22 -9.83 -1.85
CA ASP A 37 12.49 -8.49 -2.38
C ASP A 37 12.38 -7.44 -1.27
N PRO A 38 13.30 -6.46 -1.18
CA PRO A 38 13.24 -5.44 -0.16
C PRO A 38 12.08 -4.48 -0.45
N LYS A 39 10.89 -4.83 0.03
CA LYS A 39 9.79 -3.87 0.16
C LYS A 39 10.27 -2.73 1.08
N PRO A 40 10.13 -1.45 0.71
CA PRO A 40 10.50 -0.34 1.57
C PRO A 40 9.74 -0.47 2.90
N LYS A 41 10.47 -0.73 4.00
CA LYS A 41 9.90 -0.70 5.35
C LYS A 41 9.73 0.76 5.73
N LEU A 42 8.50 1.25 5.62
CA LEU A 42 8.14 2.60 6.02
C LEU A 42 8.34 2.78 7.54
N PRO A 43 8.58 4.01 8.01
CA PRO A 43 8.72 4.27 9.43
C PRO A 43 7.49 3.74 10.19
N GLN A 44 7.74 2.84 11.14
CA GLN A 44 6.73 2.09 11.92
C GLN A 44 5.76 2.97 12.74
N THR A 45 5.95 4.30 12.75
CA THR A 45 5.15 5.23 13.56
C THR A 45 3.83 5.64 12.90
N LEU A 46 3.72 5.55 11.57
CA LEU A 46 2.53 6.01 10.83
C LEU A 46 1.36 5.02 10.90
N SER A 47 1.64 3.72 11.06
CA SER A 47 0.62 2.69 11.15
C SER A 47 -0.20 2.78 12.44
N ARG A 48 0.42 3.20 13.57
CA ARG A 48 -0.14 3.14 14.95
C ARG A 48 -0.98 1.88 15.19
N GLY A 49 -0.53 0.72 14.71
CA GLY A 49 -1.21 -0.57 14.91
C GLY A 49 -2.36 -0.92 13.96
N TRP A 50 -2.66 -0.10 12.95
CA TRP A 50 -3.67 -0.40 11.90
C TRP A 50 -3.12 -1.28 10.75
N GLY A 51 -1.81 -1.57 10.74
CA GLY A 51 -1.18 -2.43 9.74
C GLY A 51 0.20 -1.93 9.36
N ASP A 52 1.25 -2.60 9.82
CA ASP A 52 2.64 -2.16 9.62
C ASP A 52 3.18 -2.45 8.21
N ASN A 53 2.50 -3.32 7.48
CA ASN A 53 2.87 -3.73 6.12
C ASN A 53 2.27 -2.83 5.03
N LEU A 54 1.59 -1.75 5.41
CA LEU A 54 0.87 -0.85 4.50
C LEU A 54 1.66 0.43 4.24
N ILE A 55 1.43 1.01 3.07
CA ILE A 55 2.01 2.30 2.69
C ILE A 55 1.12 3.42 3.21
N TRP A 56 1.48 3.95 4.39
CA TRP A 56 0.82 5.11 4.99
C TRP A 56 1.41 6.41 4.44
N THR A 57 0.53 7.33 4.04
CA THR A 57 0.89 8.72 3.75
C THR A 57 0.64 9.59 4.98
N GLN A 58 1.41 10.67 5.10
CA GLN A 58 1.29 11.60 6.24
C GLN A 58 0.20 12.63 6.00
N THR A 59 -0.02 13.05 4.75
CA THR A 59 -0.99 14.08 4.39
C THR A 59 -2.03 13.58 3.39
N TYR A 60 -3.14 14.31 3.32
CA TYR A 60 -4.23 14.01 2.39
C TYR A 60 -3.81 14.25 0.94
N GLU A 61 -3.12 15.35 0.70
CA GLU A 61 -2.68 15.78 -0.62
C GLU A 61 -1.67 14.78 -1.19
N GLU A 62 -0.77 14.26 -0.35
CA GLU A 62 0.15 13.20 -0.73
C GLU A 62 -0.60 11.92 -1.12
N ALA A 63 -1.63 11.55 -0.35
CA ALA A 63 -2.47 10.40 -0.66
C ALA A 63 -3.15 10.53 -2.02
N LEU A 64 -3.78 11.67 -2.28
CA LEU A 64 -4.45 11.97 -3.54
C LEU A 64 -3.46 11.99 -4.72
N PHE A 65 -2.29 12.62 -4.53
CA PHE A 65 -1.26 12.65 -5.56
C PHE A 65 -0.78 11.23 -5.93
N ARG A 66 -0.53 10.38 -4.93
CA ARG A 66 -0.17 8.98 -5.14
C ARG A 66 -1.31 8.18 -5.78
N SER A 67 -2.56 8.44 -5.39
CA SER A 67 -3.75 7.83 -5.98
C SER A 67 -3.79 8.05 -7.49
N LYS A 68 -3.68 9.31 -7.89
CA LYS A 68 -3.73 9.74 -9.29
C LYS A 68 -2.56 9.19 -10.10
N THR A 69 -1.35 9.20 -9.52
CA THR A 69 -0.13 8.73 -10.20
C THR A 69 -0.11 7.21 -10.36
N SER A 70 -0.61 6.47 -9.38
CA SER A 70 -0.60 5.00 -9.39
C SER A 70 -1.90 4.38 -9.92
N ASN A 71 -2.89 5.21 -10.24
CA ASN A 71 -4.27 4.81 -10.58
C ASN A 71 -4.85 3.80 -9.58
N LYS A 72 -4.69 4.08 -8.28
CA LYS A 72 -5.18 3.23 -7.19
C LYS A 72 -6.08 4.03 -6.26
N PRO A 73 -7.17 3.44 -5.77
CA PRO A 73 -8.05 4.14 -4.86
C PRO A 73 -7.33 4.32 -3.52
N VAL A 74 -7.75 5.33 -2.78
CA VAL A 74 -7.22 5.64 -1.45
C VAL A 74 -8.27 5.30 -0.41
N MET A 75 -7.86 4.54 0.59
CA MET A 75 -8.65 4.32 1.79
C MET A 75 -8.25 5.35 2.85
N ILE A 76 -9.18 6.22 3.25
CA ILE A 76 -9.01 7.23 4.29
C ILE A 76 -9.60 6.72 5.60
N ILE A 77 -8.79 6.69 6.65
CA ILE A 77 -9.23 6.30 8.00
C ILE A 77 -9.15 7.49 8.95
N HIS A 78 -10.32 7.98 9.38
CA HIS A 78 -10.43 8.95 10.47
C HIS A 78 -10.58 8.18 11.78
N HIS A 79 -9.67 8.42 12.73
CA HIS A 79 -9.69 7.81 14.05
C HIS A 79 -9.09 8.75 15.08
N LEU A 80 -9.40 8.51 16.35
CA LEU A 80 -8.76 9.16 17.49
C LEU A 80 -8.02 8.11 18.31
N ASP A 81 -6.84 8.47 18.81
CA ASP A 81 -6.06 7.56 19.67
C ASP A 81 -6.73 7.36 21.04
N ASP A 82 -7.47 8.35 21.55
CA ASP A 82 -8.15 8.29 22.85
C ASP A 82 -9.64 7.86 22.74
N CYS A 83 -9.96 7.00 21.78
CA CYS A 83 -11.32 6.52 21.56
C CYS A 83 -11.40 4.98 21.66
N PRO A 84 -12.20 4.41 22.60
CA PRO A 84 -12.32 2.96 22.78
C PRO A 84 -12.75 2.21 21.50
N HIS A 85 -13.68 2.78 20.73
CA HIS A 85 -14.14 2.18 19.48
C HIS A 85 -13.05 2.15 18.39
N SER A 86 -12.17 3.15 18.36
CA SER A 86 -11.04 3.19 17.43
C SER A 86 -9.96 2.16 17.80
N GLN A 87 -9.72 1.96 19.09
CA GLN A 87 -8.77 0.96 19.59
C GLN A 87 -9.23 -0.47 19.33
N GLY A 88 -10.52 -0.77 19.56
CA GLY A 88 -11.09 -2.09 19.28
C GLY A 88 -11.03 -2.48 17.79
N LYS A 89 -11.13 -1.50 16.89
CA LYS A 89 -11.04 -1.73 15.45
C LYS A 89 -9.60 -1.94 14.97
N ARG A 90 -8.66 -1.19 15.54
CA ARG A 90 -7.21 -1.32 15.28
C ARG A 90 -6.72 -2.75 15.51
N SER A 91 -7.18 -3.42 16.57
CA SER A 91 -6.79 -4.80 16.86
C SER A 91 -7.36 -5.81 15.85
N ALA A 92 -8.60 -5.61 15.40
CA ALA A 92 -9.26 -6.48 14.43
C ALA A 92 -8.69 -6.38 13.01
N GLN A 93 -8.18 -5.21 12.62
CA GLN A 93 -7.71 -4.94 11.25
C GLN A 93 -6.25 -5.30 10.98
N LYS A 94 -5.49 -5.77 11.97
CA LYS A 94 -4.08 -6.18 11.79
C LYS A 94 -3.87 -7.22 10.68
N SER A 95 -4.91 -7.96 10.29
CA SER A 95 -4.88 -9.00 9.25
C SER A 95 -5.26 -8.51 7.84
N ILE A 96 -5.81 -7.29 7.68
CA ILE A 96 -6.28 -6.82 6.37
C ILE A 96 -5.14 -6.13 5.63
N ALA A 97 -4.32 -6.93 4.95
CA ALA A 97 -3.30 -6.45 4.03
C ALA A 97 -3.93 -6.19 2.66
N CYS A 98 -4.42 -4.98 2.39
CA CYS A 98 -4.73 -4.58 1.01
C CYS A 98 -4.34 -3.13 0.71
N SER A 99 -4.03 -2.91 -0.56
CA SER A 99 -3.27 -1.81 -1.14
C SER A 99 -3.73 -0.40 -0.78
N ALA A 100 -2.75 0.45 -0.42
CA ALA A 100 -2.79 1.91 -0.28
C ALA A 100 -3.84 2.47 0.69
N SER A 101 -3.52 2.44 1.99
CA SER A 101 -4.26 3.13 3.04
C SER A 101 -3.58 4.44 3.40
N ALA A 102 -4.29 5.56 3.24
CA ALA A 102 -3.83 6.85 3.69
C ALA A 102 -4.52 7.22 5.01
N ARG A 103 -3.74 7.74 5.95
CA ARG A 103 -4.29 8.26 7.19
C ARG A 103 -4.39 9.76 7.07
N VAL A 104 -5.56 10.29 7.42
CA VAL A 104 -5.67 11.72 7.62
C VAL A 104 -6.28 11.97 8.99
N TYR A 105 -5.54 12.75 9.78
CA TYR A 105 -6.08 13.38 10.97
C TYR A 105 -6.90 14.56 10.48
N GLU A 106 -8.23 14.45 10.59
CA GLU A 106 -9.26 15.41 10.17
C GLU A 106 -8.84 16.46 9.12
N THR A 107 -9.22 16.19 7.87
CA THR A 107 -9.06 17.14 6.76
C THR A 107 -9.97 18.36 6.89
N THR A 108 -9.60 19.44 6.19
CA THR A 108 -10.47 20.59 5.94
C THR A 108 -11.60 20.31 4.94
N ASP A 109 -11.56 19.19 4.23
CA ASP A 109 -12.54 18.84 3.20
C ASP A 109 -13.86 18.34 3.80
N LYS A 110 -14.95 19.07 3.49
CA LYS A 110 -16.31 18.72 3.93
C LYS A 110 -16.82 17.42 3.32
N ASN A 111 -16.32 17.03 2.14
CA ASN A 111 -16.72 15.80 1.46
C ASN A 111 -16.30 14.53 2.21
N LEU A 112 -15.40 14.66 3.20
CA LEU A 112 -14.94 13.55 4.04
C LEU A 112 -15.78 13.32 5.31
N SER A 113 -16.87 14.08 5.47
CA SER A 113 -17.83 13.94 6.57
C SER A 113 -19.27 14.23 6.15
N PRO A 114 -19.81 13.57 5.10
CA PRO A 114 -21.14 13.89 4.58
C PRO A 114 -22.28 13.51 5.56
N ASP A 115 -22.05 12.56 6.47
CA ASP A 115 -22.99 12.11 7.50
C ASP A 115 -22.54 12.47 8.93
N GLY A 116 -21.56 13.40 9.05
CA GLY A 116 -21.07 13.91 10.33
C GLY A 116 -19.66 13.46 10.71
N GLN A 117 -19.18 13.97 11.85
CA GLN A 117 -17.80 13.86 12.32
C GLN A 117 -17.64 12.87 13.49
N TYR A 118 -18.15 11.64 13.37
CA TYR A 118 -17.95 10.58 14.37
C TYR A 118 -16.68 9.77 14.11
N VAL A 119 -16.11 9.05 15.08
CA VAL A 119 -14.95 8.18 14.85
C VAL A 119 -15.20 6.75 15.36
N PRO A 120 -14.64 5.70 14.74
CA PRO A 120 -13.81 5.72 13.52
C PRO A 120 -14.65 5.72 12.21
N ARG A 121 -14.18 6.45 11.19
CA ARG A 121 -14.77 6.48 9.83
C ARG A 121 -13.78 5.94 8.80
N ILE A 122 -14.29 5.17 7.84
CA ILE A 122 -13.50 4.71 6.69
C ILE A 122 -14.20 5.15 5.41
N LEU A 123 -13.52 5.97 4.61
CA LEU A 123 -13.97 6.39 3.29
C LEU A 123 -13.02 5.89 2.22
N PHE A 124 -13.54 5.76 1.00
CA PHE A 124 -12.75 5.42 -0.18
C PHE A 124 -12.79 6.57 -1.16
N ILE A 125 -11.65 6.90 -1.75
CA ILE A 125 -11.50 7.92 -2.76
C ILE A 125 -10.97 7.27 -4.02
N ASP A 126 -11.61 7.60 -5.12
CA ASP A 126 -11.22 7.13 -6.44
C ASP A 126 -10.05 7.96 -7.00
N PRO A 127 -9.21 7.43 -7.91
CA PRO A 127 -8.16 8.21 -8.61
C PRO A 127 -8.68 9.45 -9.35
N SER A 128 -9.97 9.50 -9.67
CA SER A 128 -10.67 10.68 -10.15
C SER A 128 -10.83 11.80 -9.10
N LEU A 129 -10.32 11.59 -7.87
CA LEU A 129 -10.40 12.48 -6.71
C LEU A 129 -11.83 12.65 -6.15
N THR A 130 -12.73 11.72 -6.47
CA THR A 130 -14.09 11.71 -5.94
C THR A 130 -14.23 10.76 -4.76
N VAL A 131 -14.94 11.20 -3.71
CA VAL A 131 -15.30 10.34 -2.58
C VAL A 131 -16.38 9.35 -3.02
N ARG A 132 -16.15 8.05 -2.77
CA ARG A 132 -17.04 6.95 -3.13
C ARG A 132 -18.17 6.81 -2.10
N ALA A 133 -19.17 7.67 -2.22
CA ALA A 133 -20.35 7.67 -1.34
C ALA A 133 -21.24 6.41 -1.51
N ASP A 134 -21.08 5.66 -2.61
CA ASP A 134 -21.75 4.38 -2.88
C ASP A 134 -21.20 3.19 -2.06
N ILE A 135 -20.08 3.38 -1.37
CA ILE A 135 -19.46 2.36 -0.53
C ILE A 135 -19.75 2.69 0.94
N THR A 136 -20.83 2.12 1.45
CA THR A 136 -21.29 2.32 2.83
C THR A 136 -21.15 1.05 3.66
N GLY A 137 -21.06 1.22 4.97
CA GLY A 137 -21.15 0.18 5.98
C GLY A 137 -22.60 -0.24 6.24
N ARG A 138 -22.79 -0.93 7.37
CA ARG A 138 -24.08 -1.55 7.76
C ARG A 138 -25.06 -0.55 8.38
N TYR A 139 -24.56 0.50 9.02
CA TYR A 139 -25.36 1.37 9.88
C TYR A 139 -25.91 2.56 9.08
N SER A 140 -27.24 2.69 9.00
CA SER A 140 -27.90 3.77 8.26
C SER A 140 -27.72 5.15 8.89
N ASN A 141 -27.51 5.20 10.21
CA ASN A 141 -27.22 6.43 10.95
C ASN A 141 -25.73 6.83 10.90
N ARG A 142 -24.85 5.93 10.47
CA ARG A 142 -23.40 6.12 10.38
C ARG A 142 -22.84 5.32 9.21
N LEU A 143 -22.96 5.88 8.02
CA LEU A 143 -22.72 5.19 6.74
C LEU A 143 -21.28 4.73 6.57
N TYR A 144 -20.30 5.35 7.22
CA TYR A 144 -18.87 5.01 7.11
C TYR A 144 -18.30 4.39 8.40
N ALA A 145 -19.17 4.05 9.35
CA ALA A 145 -18.80 3.27 10.52
C ALA A 145 -18.69 1.78 10.18
N TYR A 146 -17.71 1.13 10.79
CA TYR A 146 -17.55 -0.32 10.75
C TYR A 146 -17.15 -0.79 12.14
N GLU A 147 -17.84 -1.79 12.66
CA GLU A 147 -17.49 -2.44 13.90
C GLU A 147 -16.48 -3.58 13.68
N PRO A 148 -15.80 -4.08 14.73
CA PRO A 148 -14.91 -5.23 14.61
C PRO A 148 -15.58 -6.49 14.00
N SER A 149 -16.88 -6.66 14.22
CA SER A 149 -17.71 -7.72 13.62
C SER A 149 -17.90 -7.56 12.10
N ASP A 150 -17.80 -6.33 11.58
CA ASP A 150 -18.06 -5.99 10.17
C ASP A 150 -16.80 -6.12 9.30
N THR A 151 -15.76 -6.80 9.78
CA THR A 151 -14.47 -6.96 9.08
C THR A 151 -14.64 -7.57 7.69
N ALA A 152 -15.54 -8.56 7.53
CA ALA A 152 -15.83 -9.18 6.23
C ALA A 152 -16.50 -8.19 5.25
N LEU A 153 -17.42 -7.36 5.74
CA LEU A 153 -18.07 -6.31 4.94
C LEU A 153 -17.05 -5.27 4.49
N LEU A 154 -16.16 -4.85 5.39
CA LEU A 154 -15.09 -3.92 5.06
C LEU A 154 -14.19 -4.48 3.95
N LEU A 155 -13.80 -5.75 4.03
CA LEU A 155 -12.99 -6.39 3.00
C LEU A 155 -13.71 -6.41 1.64
N SER A 156 -15.00 -6.73 1.61
CA SER A 156 -15.83 -6.67 0.40
C SER A 156 -15.89 -5.24 -0.18
N ASN A 157 -16.04 -4.23 0.68
CA ASN A 157 -16.06 -2.82 0.27
C ASN A 157 -14.70 -2.35 -0.28
N MET A 158 -13.59 -2.82 0.30
CA MET A 158 -12.26 -2.58 -0.25
C MET A 158 -12.09 -3.21 -1.64
N GLN A 159 -12.57 -4.44 -1.83
CA GLN A 159 -12.54 -5.10 -3.15
C GLN A 159 -13.43 -4.35 -4.17
N LYS A 160 -14.60 -3.87 -3.75
CA LYS A 160 -15.48 -3.04 -4.60
C LYS A 160 -14.77 -1.76 -5.05
N ALA A 161 -14.08 -1.07 -4.14
CA ALA A 161 -13.29 0.12 -4.46
C ALA A 161 -12.18 -0.18 -5.48
N LEU A 162 -11.52 -1.34 -5.37
CA LEU A 162 -10.45 -1.75 -6.29
C LEU A 162 -10.98 -2.18 -7.68
N ASN A 163 -12.14 -2.83 -7.74
CA ASN A 163 -12.65 -3.40 -8.99
C ASN A 163 -13.34 -2.37 -9.89
N THR A 164 -14.03 -1.38 -9.30
CA THR A 164 -14.77 -0.36 -10.07
C THR A 164 -13.85 0.43 -11.01
N LEU A 165 -12.56 0.52 -10.69
CA LEU A 165 -11.56 1.22 -11.50
C LEU A 165 -11.28 0.60 -12.88
N LYS A 166 -11.68 -0.65 -13.10
CA LYS A 166 -11.35 -1.39 -14.33
C LYS A 166 -12.49 -1.45 -15.34
N THR A 167 -13.68 -0.96 -14.99
CA THR A 167 -14.93 -1.29 -15.69
C THR A 167 -15.53 -0.18 -16.55
N GLU A 168 -14.89 0.98 -16.65
CA GLU A 168 -15.30 2.05 -17.58
C GLU A 168 -14.54 1.92 -18.91
N LEU A 169 -14.90 0.93 -19.74
CA LEU A 169 -14.46 0.77 -21.13
C LEU A 169 -15.63 0.32 -22.02
#